data_AF-A0A3N5PQW3-F1
#
_entry.id   AF-A0A3N5PQW3-F1
#
_cell.length_a   1.000
_cell.length_b   1.000
_cell.length_c   1.000
_cell.angle_alpha   90.00
_cell.angle_beta   90.00
_cell.angle_gamma   90.00
#
_symmetry.space_group_name_H-M   'P 1'
#
loop_
_entity.id
_entity.type
_entity.pdbx_description
1 polymer ?
#
loop_
_entity_poly.entity_id
_entity_poly.type
_entity_poly.pdbx_seq_one_letter_code
_entity_poly.pdbx_strand_id
1 'polypeptide(L)'
;MRLSLYLLILFSISTNHIYAQLDSTSIITEEVLDNILVEPDEETDSEELVDILEELIRNPIDINLADVFDLSKLPNMDQQSAQTIIEHRNKFGYFFSPIELFAIRELNKQLIESILPFVKTSRTNDELEKNEEVVSSSDSFLNKSKLIVRNRITNDIQNRDGFTSGKYEGSKIKSYNKFLYNYDKNYQAGFLVEKDPGEVSYADFTSFHIQVKDIGFVKSFIAGDYVLEYGQ
;
A
#
# COMPACT_ATOMS: atom_id res chain seq x y z
N MET A 1 23.15 1.17 36.73
CA MET A 1 23.57 -0.20 36.36
C MET A 1 22.42 -1.16 36.11
N ARG A 2 21.41 -1.28 36.99
CA ARG A 2 20.34 -2.29 36.82
C ARG A 2 19.44 -2.06 35.59
N LEU A 3 19.06 -0.82 35.27
CA LEU A 3 18.22 -0.50 34.10
C LEU A 3 18.91 -0.77 32.75
N SER A 4 20.22 -0.48 32.67
CA SER A 4 21.05 -0.77 31.49
C SER A 4 21.18 -2.27 31.22
N LEU A 5 21.13 -3.11 32.26
CA LEU A 5 21.17 -4.56 32.13
C LEU A 5 19.86 -5.12 31.55
N TYR A 6 18.71 -4.56 31.94
CA TYR A 6 17.40 -4.94 31.37
C TYR A 6 17.28 -4.57 29.90
N LEU A 7 17.75 -3.37 29.50
CA LEU A 7 17.81 -2.95 28.10
C LEU A 7 18.69 -3.88 27.25
N LEU A 8 19.83 -4.33 27.80
CA LEU A 8 20.75 -5.23 27.10
C LEU A 8 20.17 -6.66 26.97
N ILE A 9 19.41 -7.13 27.96
CA ILE A 9 18.72 -8.42 27.92
C ILE A 9 17.53 -8.39 26.94
N LEU A 10 16.79 -7.28 26.88
CA LEU A 10 15.70 -7.11 25.90
C LEU A 10 16.22 -7.11 24.46
N PHE A 11 17.38 -6.50 24.22
CA PHE A 11 18.04 -6.46 22.90
C PHE A 11 18.66 -7.81 22.49
N SER A 12 19.00 -8.66 23.46
CA SER A 12 19.58 -9.99 23.19
C SER A 12 18.54 -11.07 22.89
N ILE A 13 17.25 -10.83 23.21
CA ILE A 13 16.14 -11.75 22.90
C ILE A 13 15.59 -11.52 21.48
N SER A 14 15.90 -10.37 20.86
CA SER A 14 15.50 -10.03 19.49
C SER A 14 16.40 -10.59 18.38
N THR A 15 17.40 -11.40 18.68
CA THR A 15 18.28 -12.02 17.66
C THR A 15 17.67 -13.28 17.02
N ASN A 16 16.34 -13.32 16.86
CA ASN A 16 15.74 -14.32 16.00
C ASN A 16 15.92 -13.85 14.57
N HIS A 17 16.61 -14.67 13.79
CA HIS A 17 16.99 -14.45 12.40
C HIS A 17 15.93 -13.66 11.62
N ILE A 18 16.19 -12.37 11.42
CA ILE A 18 15.48 -11.56 10.44
C ILE A 18 15.99 -12.07 9.10
N TYR A 19 15.28 -13.02 8.52
CA TYR A 19 15.43 -13.32 7.11
C TYR A 19 14.86 -12.11 6.36
N ALA A 20 15.76 -11.27 5.85
CA ALA A 20 15.40 -10.33 4.80
C ALA A 20 15.09 -11.16 3.55
N GLN A 21 13.82 -11.53 3.38
CA GLN A 21 13.34 -11.96 2.07
C GLN A 21 13.16 -10.68 1.25
N LEU A 22 13.81 -10.62 0.09
CA LEU A 22 13.38 -9.74 -0.97
C LEU A 22 12.00 -10.25 -1.39
N ASP A 23 10.98 -9.50 -1.05
CA ASP A 23 9.62 -9.77 -1.50
C ASP A 23 9.63 -9.61 -3.02
N SER A 24 9.37 -10.67 -3.78
CA SER A 24 9.27 -10.59 -5.24
C SER A 24 8.24 -9.53 -5.66
N THR A 25 7.24 -9.30 -4.81
CA THR A 25 6.26 -8.22 -4.95
C THR A 25 6.94 -6.85 -4.97
N SER A 26 8.02 -6.63 -4.22
CA SER A 26 8.71 -5.33 -4.18
C SER A 26 9.42 -4.97 -5.49
N ILE A 27 9.88 -5.98 -6.25
CA ILE A 27 10.51 -5.77 -7.56
C ILE A 27 9.43 -5.48 -8.61
N ILE A 28 8.33 -6.24 -8.56
CA ILE A 28 7.17 -6.03 -9.43
C ILE A 28 6.54 -4.66 -9.17
N THR A 29 6.48 -4.21 -7.91
CA THR A 29 5.96 -2.88 -7.56
C THR A 29 6.79 -1.78 -8.16
N GLU A 30 8.12 -1.86 -8.15
CA GLU A 30 9.00 -0.80 -8.65
C GLU A 30 8.87 -0.63 -10.18
N GLU A 31 8.88 -1.74 -10.93
CA GLU A 31 8.69 -1.71 -12.39
C GLU A 31 7.30 -1.20 -12.79
N VAL A 32 6.25 -1.66 -12.09
CA VAL A 32 4.87 -1.19 -12.34
C VAL A 32 4.73 0.28 -12.00
N LEU A 33 5.34 0.72 -10.90
CA LEU A 33 5.32 2.10 -10.45
C LEU A 33 6.01 3.03 -11.44
N ASP A 34 7.21 2.68 -11.92
CA ASP A 34 7.93 3.46 -12.93
C ASP A 34 7.14 3.63 -14.23
N ASN A 35 6.38 2.60 -14.63
CA ASN A 35 5.54 2.67 -15.82
C ASN A 35 4.28 3.54 -15.64
N ILE A 36 3.80 3.72 -14.41
CA ILE A 36 2.61 4.53 -14.09
C ILE A 36 3.02 5.97 -13.77
N LEU A 37 4.13 6.18 -13.06
CA LEU A 37 4.64 7.48 -12.64
C LEU A 37 5.40 8.23 -13.75
N VAL A 38 5.01 8.06 -15.01
CA VAL A 38 5.60 8.83 -16.12
C VAL A 38 5.19 10.30 -15.97
N GLU A 39 6.00 11.04 -15.20
CA GLU A 39 6.01 12.45 -14.78
C GLU A 39 4.66 13.13 -14.45
N PRO A 40 4.60 13.75 -13.26
CA PRO A 40 4.19 15.15 -13.20
C PRO A 40 5.13 16.01 -12.34
N ASP A 41 5.19 17.30 -12.70
CA ASP A 41 6.02 18.38 -12.15
C ASP A 41 5.86 18.69 -10.63
N GLU A 42 5.18 17.85 -9.84
CA GLU A 42 4.93 18.08 -8.40
C GLU A 42 5.35 16.86 -7.55
N GLU A 43 6.45 17.02 -6.79
CA GLU A 43 7.05 15.98 -5.94
C GLU A 43 6.07 15.44 -4.87
N THR A 44 5.08 16.22 -4.44
CA THR A 44 4.12 15.86 -3.37
C THR A 44 3.05 14.86 -3.82
N ASP A 45 2.50 15.01 -5.02
CA ASP A 45 1.46 14.11 -5.55
C ASP A 45 2.00 12.70 -5.81
N SER A 46 3.30 12.58 -6.08
CA SER A 46 3.93 11.29 -6.38
C SER A 46 3.90 10.32 -5.19
N GLU A 47 4.06 10.78 -3.94
CA GLU A 47 4.23 9.90 -2.79
C GLU A 47 2.94 9.24 -2.34
N GLU A 48 1.84 10.00 -2.32
CA GLU A 48 0.51 9.48 -2.01
C GLU A 48 0.05 8.49 -3.08
N LEU A 49 0.31 8.78 -4.36
CA LEU A 49 0.02 7.86 -5.46
C LEU A 49 0.80 6.55 -5.33
N VAL A 50 2.10 6.60 -5.00
CA VAL A 50 2.90 5.38 -4.74
C VAL A 50 2.27 4.56 -3.63
N ASP A 51 1.87 5.22 -2.55
CA ASP A 51 1.24 4.59 -1.40
C ASP A 51 -0.04 3.85 -1.77
N ILE A 52 -0.89 4.46 -2.60
CA ILE A 52 -2.13 3.86 -3.14
C ILE A 52 -1.82 2.65 -4.03
N LEU A 53 -0.88 2.79 -4.96
CA LEU A 53 -0.51 1.72 -5.89
C LEU A 53 0.07 0.51 -5.17
N GLU A 54 0.98 0.72 -4.22
CA GLU A 54 1.50 -0.37 -3.39
C GLU A 54 0.39 -1.07 -2.58
N GLU A 55 -0.60 -0.31 -2.12
CA GLU A 55 -1.74 -0.90 -1.41
C GLU A 55 -2.61 -1.76 -2.32
N LEU A 56 -2.87 -1.30 -3.55
CA LEU A 56 -3.58 -2.08 -4.56
C LEU A 56 -2.81 -3.36 -4.96
N ILE A 57 -1.47 -3.33 -4.99
CA ILE A 57 -0.67 -4.53 -5.27
C ILE A 57 -0.76 -5.54 -4.13
N ARG A 58 -0.71 -5.07 -2.87
CA ARG A 58 -0.84 -5.95 -1.70
C ARG A 58 -2.26 -6.49 -1.52
N ASN A 59 -3.26 -5.71 -1.90
CA ASN A 59 -4.68 -6.03 -1.78
C ASN A 59 -5.39 -5.86 -3.13
N PRO A 60 -5.10 -6.73 -4.12
CA PRO A 60 -5.63 -6.60 -5.47
C PRO A 60 -7.15 -6.77 -5.48
N ILE A 61 -7.79 -6.02 -6.38
CA ILE A 61 -9.24 -5.95 -6.51
C ILE A 61 -9.75 -7.21 -7.20
N ASP A 62 -10.74 -7.86 -6.60
CA ASP A 62 -11.39 -9.02 -7.22
C ASP A 62 -12.43 -8.59 -8.24
N ILE A 63 -12.12 -8.74 -9.52
CA ILE A 63 -13.00 -8.32 -10.63
C ILE A 63 -14.34 -9.08 -10.65
N ASN A 64 -14.42 -10.24 -10.00
CA ASN A 64 -15.67 -10.99 -9.89
C ASN A 64 -16.62 -10.44 -8.81
N LEU A 65 -16.09 -9.71 -7.83
CA LEU A 65 -16.84 -9.18 -6.68
C LEU A 65 -16.96 -7.65 -6.69
N ALA A 66 -16.01 -6.97 -7.32
CA ALA A 66 -15.94 -5.51 -7.37
C ALA A 66 -17.17 -4.88 -8.01
N ASP A 67 -17.56 -3.71 -7.52
CA ASP A 67 -18.49 -2.81 -8.18
C ASP A 67 -17.75 -1.77 -9.04
N VAL A 68 -18.49 -0.85 -9.66
CA VAL A 68 -17.90 0.21 -10.49
C VAL A 68 -17.00 1.13 -9.66
N PHE A 69 -17.36 1.39 -8.40
CA PHE A 69 -16.59 2.24 -7.52
C PHE A 69 -15.25 1.59 -7.15
N ASP A 70 -15.27 0.30 -6.81
CA ASP A 70 -14.05 -0.45 -6.57
C ASP A 70 -13.14 -0.47 -7.79
N LEU A 71 -13.67 -0.74 -8.98
CA LEU A 71 -12.87 -0.72 -10.21
C LEU A 71 -12.30 0.67 -10.51
N SER A 72 -13.01 1.75 -10.19
CA SER A 72 -12.55 3.12 -10.41
C SER A 72 -11.30 3.50 -9.60
N LYS A 73 -10.95 2.73 -8.57
CA LYS A 73 -9.69 2.89 -7.81
C LYS A 73 -8.46 2.43 -8.59
N LEU A 74 -8.64 1.68 -9.69
CA LEU A 74 -7.53 1.18 -10.50
C LEU A 74 -6.91 2.32 -11.32
N PRO A 75 -5.58 2.31 -11.53
CA PRO A 75 -4.91 3.35 -12.30
C PRO A 75 -5.43 3.40 -13.73
N ASN A 76 -5.65 4.63 -14.23
CA ASN A 76 -6.17 4.93 -15.58
C ASN A 76 -7.59 4.38 -15.86
N MET A 77 -8.31 3.87 -14.86
CA MET A 77 -9.66 3.35 -15.05
C MET A 77 -10.65 4.48 -15.27
N ASP A 78 -11.35 4.45 -16.41
CA ASP A 78 -12.51 5.30 -16.65
C ASP A 78 -13.83 4.57 -16.33
N GLN A 79 -14.89 5.34 -16.10
CA GLN A 79 -16.21 4.82 -15.74
C GLN A 79 -16.80 3.87 -16.80
N GLN A 80 -16.57 4.14 -18.09
CA GLN A 80 -17.07 3.32 -19.19
C GLN A 80 -16.36 1.96 -19.23
N SER A 81 -15.05 1.95 -19.05
CA SER A 81 -14.23 0.74 -18.97
C SER A 81 -14.62 -0.12 -17.76
N ALA A 82 -14.78 0.49 -16.58
CA ALA A 82 -15.28 -0.20 -15.39
C ALA A 82 -16.66 -0.85 -15.63
N GLN A 83 -17.59 -0.08 -16.21
CA GLN A 83 -18.92 -0.58 -16.55
C GLN A 83 -18.87 -1.74 -17.56
N THR A 84 -17.99 -1.66 -18.56
CA THR A 84 -17.80 -2.71 -19.56
C THR A 84 -17.35 -4.03 -18.91
N ILE A 85 -16.44 -3.99 -17.93
CA ILE A 85 -16.00 -5.18 -17.17
C ILE A 85 -17.19 -5.81 -16.45
N ILE A 86 -18.01 -4.99 -15.78
CA ILE A 86 -19.19 -5.45 -15.04
C ILE A 86 -20.24 -6.07 -15.99
N GLU A 87 -20.48 -5.44 -17.14
CA GLU A 87 -21.42 -5.94 -18.15
C GLU A 87 -20.95 -7.27 -18.75
N HIS A 88 -19.66 -7.38 -19.07
CA HIS A 88 -19.07 -8.63 -19.55
C HIS A 88 -19.24 -9.75 -18.51
N ARG A 89 -18.90 -9.48 -17.24
CA ARG A 89 -19.10 -10.41 -16.12
C ARG A 89 -20.56 -10.85 -15.99
N ASN A 90 -21.50 -9.93 -16.08
CA ASN A 90 -22.93 -10.24 -15.93
C ASN A 90 -23.48 -11.05 -17.12
N LYS A 91 -22.92 -10.86 -18.31
CA LYS A 91 -23.37 -11.53 -19.54
C LYS A 91 -22.78 -12.93 -19.72
N PHE A 92 -21.49 -13.10 -19.43
CA PHE A 92 -20.76 -14.34 -19.71
C PHE A 92 -20.41 -15.14 -18.45
N GLY A 93 -20.60 -14.56 -17.27
CA GLY A 93 -20.25 -15.16 -15.99
C GLY A 93 -18.90 -14.65 -15.46
N TYR A 94 -18.44 -15.29 -14.39
CA TYR A 94 -17.19 -14.90 -13.73
C TYR A 94 -15.96 -15.14 -14.59
N PHE A 95 -14.96 -14.27 -14.40
CA PHE A 95 -13.63 -14.43 -14.93
C PHE A 95 -12.89 -15.53 -14.16
N PHE A 96 -12.23 -16.43 -14.89
CA PHE A 96 -11.37 -17.46 -14.29
C PHE A 96 -9.95 -16.95 -14.06
N SER A 97 -9.48 -16.02 -14.91
CA SER A 97 -8.16 -15.41 -14.80
C SER A 97 -8.23 -13.93 -15.15
N PRO A 98 -7.44 -13.05 -14.50
CA PRO A 98 -7.36 -11.63 -14.88
C PRO A 98 -7.01 -11.40 -16.36
N ILE A 99 -6.29 -12.34 -16.99
CA ILE A 99 -5.91 -12.25 -18.41
C ILE A 99 -7.13 -12.25 -19.35
N GLU A 100 -8.27 -12.77 -18.91
CA GLU A 100 -9.51 -12.83 -19.70
C GLU A 100 -10.07 -11.43 -19.99
N LEU A 101 -9.61 -10.39 -19.29
CA LEU A 101 -9.91 -9.00 -19.64
C LEU A 101 -9.51 -8.66 -21.09
N PHE A 102 -8.46 -9.28 -21.63
CA PHE A 102 -8.07 -9.12 -23.04
C PHE A 102 -9.09 -9.67 -24.04
N ALA A 103 -10.05 -10.49 -23.61
CA ALA A 103 -11.12 -10.97 -24.48
C ALA A 103 -12.21 -9.91 -24.72
N ILE A 104 -12.25 -8.85 -23.89
CA ILE A 104 -13.23 -7.77 -24.00
C ILE A 104 -12.75 -6.78 -25.07
N ARG A 105 -13.40 -6.79 -26.23
CA ARG A 105 -12.97 -6.04 -27.42
C ARG A 105 -13.07 -4.53 -27.24
N GLU A 106 -13.96 -4.09 -26.37
CA GLU A 106 -14.26 -2.70 -26.07
C GLU A 106 -13.21 -2.07 -25.14
N LEU A 107 -12.39 -2.88 -24.47
CA LEU A 107 -11.35 -2.38 -23.56
C LEU A 107 -10.04 -2.13 -24.30
N ASN A 108 -9.38 -1.04 -23.91
CA ASN A 108 -8.06 -0.68 -24.40
C ASN A 108 -7.00 -1.66 -23.85
N LYS A 109 -6.15 -2.21 -24.72
CA LYS A 109 -5.08 -3.15 -24.34
C LYS A 109 -4.11 -2.53 -23.32
N GLN A 110 -3.75 -1.27 -23.52
CA GLN A 110 -2.85 -0.53 -22.62
C GLN A 110 -3.47 -0.35 -21.23
N LEU A 111 -4.78 -0.11 -21.15
CA LEU A 111 -5.50 -0.04 -19.87
C LEU A 111 -5.47 -1.39 -19.16
N ILE A 112 -5.72 -2.47 -19.89
CA ILE A 112 -5.68 -3.83 -19.30
C ILE A 112 -4.27 -4.11 -18.75
N GLU A 113 -3.23 -3.82 -19.53
CA GLU A 113 -1.84 -4.00 -19.11
C GLU A 113 -1.51 -3.19 -17.85
N SER A 114 -2.02 -1.95 -17.73
CA SER A 114 -1.79 -1.13 -16.54
C SER A 114 -2.55 -1.61 -15.30
N ILE A 115 -3.73 -2.23 -15.44
CA ILE A 115 -4.53 -2.66 -14.27
C ILE A 115 -4.23 -4.09 -13.83
N LEU A 116 -3.66 -4.93 -14.70
CA LEU A 116 -3.39 -6.35 -14.43
C LEU A 116 -2.65 -6.64 -13.11
N PRO A 117 -1.62 -5.86 -12.70
CA PRO A 117 -0.93 -6.08 -11.42
C PRO A 117 -1.82 -5.87 -10.18
N PHE A 118 -2.94 -5.18 -10.34
CA PHE A 118 -3.80 -4.71 -9.24
C PHE A 118 -5.13 -5.47 -9.16
N VAL A 119 -5.31 -6.54 -9.95
CA VAL A 119 -6.55 -7.31 -10.02
C VAL A 119 -6.33 -8.81 -9.79
N LYS A 120 -7.33 -9.46 -9.20
CA LYS A 120 -7.35 -10.91 -8.98
C LYS A 120 -8.71 -11.51 -9.35
N THR A 121 -8.77 -12.84 -9.38
CA THR A 121 -10.00 -13.62 -9.48
C THR A 121 -10.07 -14.62 -8.32
N SER A 122 -11.13 -14.58 -7.52
CA SER A 122 -11.30 -15.48 -6.35
C SER A 122 -11.50 -16.97 -6.69
N ARG A 123 -11.78 -17.32 -7.95
CA ARG A 123 -12.16 -18.70 -8.30
C ARG A 123 -11.02 -19.69 -8.55
N THR A 124 -9.76 -19.27 -8.49
CA THR A 124 -8.62 -20.17 -8.76
C THR A 124 -7.91 -20.69 -7.52
N ASN A 125 -7.91 -19.97 -6.38
CA ASN A 125 -7.11 -20.36 -5.21
C ASN A 125 -7.83 -20.36 -3.85
N ASP A 126 -9.04 -19.81 -3.68
CA ASP A 126 -9.70 -19.81 -2.36
C ASP A 126 -10.11 -21.22 -1.89
N GLU A 127 -10.22 -22.19 -2.80
CA GLU A 127 -10.42 -23.61 -2.46
C GLU A 127 -9.09 -24.36 -2.22
N LEU A 128 -7.95 -23.82 -2.67
CA LEU A 128 -6.63 -24.41 -2.42
C LEU A 128 -6.01 -23.84 -1.14
N GLU A 129 -6.22 -22.56 -0.81
CA GLU A 129 -5.79 -21.95 0.45
C GLU A 129 -6.68 -22.35 1.63
N LYS A 130 -7.95 -22.72 1.41
CA LYS A 130 -8.79 -23.31 2.46
C LYS A 130 -8.30 -24.67 2.97
N ASN A 131 -7.37 -25.32 2.27
CA ASN A 131 -6.81 -26.61 2.68
C ASN A 131 -5.48 -26.50 3.44
N GLU A 132 -4.98 -25.28 3.69
CA GLU A 132 -3.95 -25.02 4.69
C GLU A 132 -4.53 -24.41 5.98
N GLU A 133 -5.78 -24.74 6.31
CA GLU A 133 -6.20 -24.82 7.70
C GLU A 133 -5.44 -25.97 8.38
N VAL A 134 -4.12 -25.78 8.57
CA VAL A 134 -3.40 -26.41 9.67
C VAL A 134 -4.16 -25.95 10.91
N VAL A 135 -4.92 -26.91 11.45
CA VAL A 135 -5.56 -26.85 12.76
C VAL A 135 -4.52 -26.41 13.79
N SER A 136 -4.37 -25.11 13.96
CA SER A 136 -3.70 -24.48 15.07
C SER A 136 -4.79 -23.75 15.80
N SER A 137 -5.43 -24.50 16.70
CA SER A 137 -6.51 -24.09 17.61
C SER A 137 -6.01 -23.07 18.64
N SER A 138 -5.37 -22.01 18.18
CA SER A 138 -5.02 -20.85 18.94
C SER A 138 -5.24 -19.67 18.01
N ASP A 139 -6.38 -19.03 18.22
CA ASP A 139 -6.81 -17.77 17.65
C ASP A 139 -5.84 -16.67 18.15
N SER A 140 -4.57 -16.82 17.77
CA SER A 140 -3.44 -16.14 18.36
C SER A 140 -3.48 -14.70 17.89
N PHE A 141 -3.32 -13.78 18.84
CA PHE A 141 -3.18 -12.35 18.60
C PHE A 141 -2.20 -12.05 17.46
N LEU A 142 -1.17 -12.87 17.29
CA LEU A 142 -0.16 -12.76 16.24
C LEU A 142 -0.72 -12.98 14.82
N ASN A 143 -1.65 -13.93 14.64
CA ASN A 143 -2.22 -14.22 13.32
C ASN A 143 -3.15 -13.09 12.83
N LYS A 144 -3.73 -12.34 13.78
CA LYS A 144 -4.58 -11.17 13.49
C LYS A 144 -3.76 -9.89 13.39
N SER A 145 -2.48 -9.90 13.74
CA SER A 145 -1.61 -8.72 13.76
C SER A 145 -0.80 -8.64 12.47
N LYS A 146 -0.97 -7.57 11.70
CA LYS A 146 -0.16 -7.26 10.52
C LYS A 146 0.55 -5.92 10.71
N LEU A 147 1.87 -5.95 10.78
CA LEU A 147 2.70 -4.74 10.79
C LEU A 147 3.24 -4.49 9.38
N ILE A 148 3.01 -3.28 8.87
CA ILE A 148 3.53 -2.80 7.61
C ILE A 148 4.53 -1.68 7.95
N VAL A 149 5.76 -1.85 7.49
CA VAL A 149 6.83 -0.86 7.65
C VAL A 149 7.29 -0.44 6.26
N ARG A 150 7.28 0.88 6.00
CA ARG A 150 7.77 1.46 4.75
C ARG A 150 8.85 2.47 5.09
N ASN A 151 10.04 2.27 4.52
CA ASN A 151 11.16 3.19 4.65
C ASN A 151 11.62 3.57 3.25
N ARG A 152 11.64 4.86 2.94
CA ARG A 152 12.14 5.39 1.66
C ARG A 152 13.17 6.47 1.95
N ILE A 153 14.30 6.37 1.27
CA ILE A 153 15.39 7.34 1.34
C ILE A 153 15.67 7.79 -0.08
N THR A 154 15.49 9.09 -0.33
CA THR A 154 15.66 9.67 -1.65
C THR A 154 16.76 10.72 -1.60
N ASN A 155 17.56 10.78 -2.65
CA ASN A 155 18.63 11.75 -2.79
C ASN A 155 18.83 12.11 -4.26
N ASP A 156 18.74 13.40 -4.56
CA ASP A 156 18.90 13.88 -5.92
C ASP A 156 20.33 13.67 -6.41
N ILE A 157 20.43 13.22 -7.66
CA ILE A 157 21.70 13.06 -8.37
C ILE A 157 22.34 14.44 -8.61
N GLN A 158 21.53 15.42 -9.03
CA GLN A 158 21.96 16.80 -9.22
C GLN A 158 21.72 17.61 -7.94
N ASN A 159 22.71 18.41 -7.53
CA ASN A 159 22.54 19.28 -6.38
C ASN A 159 21.71 20.51 -6.76
N ARG A 160 20.60 20.76 -6.06
CA ARG A 160 19.80 21.97 -6.20
C ARG A 160 20.62 23.21 -5.82
N ASP A 161 20.37 24.35 -6.47
CA ASP A 161 21.08 25.61 -6.24
C ASP A 161 21.06 26.07 -4.77
N GLY A 162 20.01 25.74 -4.01
CA GLY A 162 19.94 26.07 -2.59
C GLY A 162 21.04 25.39 -1.75
N PHE A 163 21.53 24.23 -2.15
CA PHE A 163 22.64 23.54 -1.49
C PHE A 163 24.01 24.11 -1.90
N THR A 164 24.17 24.56 -3.14
CA THR A 164 25.42 25.16 -3.63
C THR A 164 25.59 26.61 -3.16
N SER A 165 24.49 27.35 -3.04
CA SER A 165 24.45 28.73 -2.53
C SER A 165 24.46 28.84 -1.00
N GLY A 166 24.39 27.71 -0.28
CA GLY A 166 24.36 27.68 1.19
C GLY A 166 23.04 28.16 1.80
N LYS A 167 21.96 28.19 1.03
CA LYS A 167 20.61 28.56 1.49
C LYS A 167 19.93 27.44 2.27
N TYR A 168 20.27 26.19 1.98
CA TYR A 168 19.83 25.01 2.75
C TYR A 168 20.87 24.66 3.81
N GLU A 169 20.44 24.63 5.06
CA GLU A 169 21.33 24.35 6.21
C GLU A 169 21.49 22.84 6.48
N GLY A 170 20.48 22.05 6.10
CA GLY A 170 20.41 20.61 6.33
C GLY A 170 20.91 19.74 5.17
N SER A 171 20.78 18.42 5.34
CA SER A 171 21.20 17.44 4.32
C SER A 171 20.24 17.40 3.13
N LYS A 172 20.76 17.08 1.94
CA LYS A 172 19.97 16.82 0.72
C LYS A 172 19.15 15.52 0.74
N ILE A 173 19.32 14.70 1.77
CA ILE A 173 18.59 13.44 1.92
C ILE A 173 17.15 13.73 2.36
N LYS A 174 16.19 13.22 1.59
CA LYS A 174 14.79 13.07 1.99
C LYS A 174 14.60 11.69 2.62
N SER A 175 13.84 11.62 3.70
CA SER A 175 13.45 10.34 4.29
C SER A 175 11.97 10.29 4.61
N TYR A 176 11.35 9.17 4.30
CA TYR A 176 9.94 8.89 4.55
C TYR A 176 9.85 7.56 5.29
N ASN A 177 9.24 7.55 6.48
CA ASN A 177 9.12 6.36 7.33
C ASN A 177 7.68 6.22 7.80
N LYS A 178 7.01 5.17 7.38
CA LYS A 178 5.61 4.88 7.71
C LYS A 178 5.49 3.53 8.40
N PHE A 179 4.77 3.52 9.50
CA PHE A 179 4.45 2.34 10.31
C PHE A 179 2.94 2.22 10.37
N LEU A 180 2.40 1.12 9.86
CA LEU A 180 0.97 0.84 9.90
C LEU A 180 0.75 -0.51 10.59
N TYR A 181 0.10 -0.48 11.73
CA TYR A 181 -0.27 -1.67 12.47
C TYR A 181 -1.77 -1.93 12.27
N ASN A 182 -2.09 -3.11 11.73
CA ASN A 182 -3.46 -3.59 11.57
C ASN A 182 -3.68 -4.75 12.53
N TYR A 183 -4.79 -4.71 13.25
CA TYR A 183 -5.26 -5.83 14.06
C TYR A 183 -6.65 -6.24 13.59
N ASP A 184 -6.71 -7.46 13.05
CA ASP A 184 -7.87 -7.98 12.34
C ASP A 184 -8.29 -7.02 11.20
N LYS A 185 -9.55 -7.06 10.80
CA LYS A 185 -10.19 -6.12 9.85
C LYS A 185 -10.66 -4.81 10.50
N ASN A 186 -10.64 -4.74 11.83
CA ASN A 186 -11.39 -3.73 12.58
C ASN A 186 -10.53 -2.63 13.19
N TYR A 187 -9.23 -2.85 13.40
CA TYR A 187 -8.38 -1.88 14.10
C TYR A 187 -7.14 -1.56 13.28
N GLN A 188 -6.81 -0.28 13.21
CA GLN A 188 -5.60 0.20 12.56
C GLN A 188 -5.00 1.37 13.33
N ALA A 189 -3.68 1.42 13.41
CA ALA A 189 -2.93 2.56 13.89
C ALA A 189 -1.79 2.87 12.93
N GLY A 190 -1.63 4.13 12.56
CA GLY A 190 -0.59 4.60 11.66
C GLY A 190 0.27 5.68 12.29
N PHE A 191 1.55 5.67 11.93
CA PHE A 191 2.52 6.69 12.29
C PHE A 191 3.43 6.96 11.09
N LEU A 192 3.67 8.23 10.81
CA LEU A 192 4.44 8.69 9.66
C LEU A 192 5.41 9.76 10.13
N VAL A 193 6.67 9.65 9.68
CA VAL A 193 7.71 10.65 9.90
C VAL A 193 8.39 10.93 8.57
N GLU A 194 8.43 12.21 8.21
CA GLU A 194 9.11 12.68 7.01
C GLU A 194 10.12 13.76 7.34
N LYS A 195 11.17 13.78 6.52
CA LYS A 195 12.21 14.80 6.57
C LYS A 195 12.50 15.24 5.15
N ASP A 196 12.36 16.53 4.90
CA ASP A 196 12.64 17.12 3.61
C ASP A 196 14.14 17.47 3.40
N PRO A 197 14.57 17.63 2.13
CA PRO A 197 15.91 18.10 1.82
C PRO A 197 16.16 19.53 2.35
N GLY A 198 17.31 19.75 2.99
CA GLY A 198 17.73 21.07 3.47
C GLY A 198 17.24 21.44 4.88
N GLU A 199 16.37 20.62 5.45
CA GLU A 199 15.90 20.67 6.84
C GLU A 199 17.00 20.22 7.83
N VAL A 200 17.17 20.97 8.91
CA VAL A 200 18.07 20.61 10.04
C VAL A 200 17.40 19.61 10.98
N SER A 201 16.07 19.66 11.12
CA SER A 201 15.31 18.71 11.92
C SER A 201 15.40 17.31 11.32
N TYR A 202 15.34 16.29 12.18
CA TYR A 202 15.26 14.89 11.76
C TYR A 202 13.82 14.47 11.39
N ALA A 203 12.84 15.23 11.83
CA ALA A 203 11.43 15.05 11.54
C ALA A 203 10.81 16.44 11.33
N ASP A 204 10.53 16.78 10.09
CA ASP A 204 9.82 18.02 9.75
C ASP A 204 8.31 17.79 9.84
N PHE A 205 7.86 16.69 9.23
CA PHE A 205 6.48 16.24 9.29
C PHE A 205 6.36 14.99 10.15
N THR A 206 5.33 14.95 11.00
CA THR A 206 4.97 13.77 11.77
C THR A 206 3.46 13.67 11.84
N SER A 207 2.94 12.51 11.47
CA SER A 207 1.52 12.25 11.42
C SER A 207 1.18 10.95 12.16
N PHE A 208 -0.02 10.92 12.73
CA PHE A 208 -0.52 9.79 13.49
C PHE A 208 -2.02 9.65 13.31
N HIS A 209 -2.49 8.41 13.18
CA HIS A 209 -3.92 8.10 13.13
C HIS A 209 -4.26 6.77 13.81
N ILE A 210 -5.48 6.68 14.31
CA ILE A 210 -6.12 5.44 14.74
C ILE A 210 -7.46 5.32 14.04
N GLN A 211 -7.75 4.14 13.53
CA GLN A 211 -9.04 3.79 12.96
C GLN A 211 -9.63 2.56 13.66
N VAL A 212 -10.92 2.61 13.92
CA VAL A 212 -11.70 1.45 14.33
C VAL A 212 -12.96 1.31 13.48
N LYS A 213 -13.24 0.10 12.99
CA LYS A 213 -14.39 -0.25 12.14
C LYS A 213 -15.37 -1.15 12.89
N ASP A 214 -16.64 -1.00 12.53
CA ASP A 214 -17.77 -1.81 12.99
C ASP A 214 -17.93 -1.88 14.53
N ILE A 215 -17.83 -0.72 15.20
CA ILE A 215 -18.13 -0.63 16.64
C ILE A 215 -19.61 -0.29 16.85
N GLY A 216 -20.44 -1.32 16.99
CA GLY A 216 -21.87 -1.15 17.29
C GLY A 216 -22.61 -0.43 16.17
N PHE A 217 -23.07 0.80 16.42
CA PHE A 217 -23.75 1.62 15.40
C PHE A 217 -22.78 2.46 14.56
N VAL A 218 -21.50 2.52 14.92
CA VAL A 218 -20.48 3.29 14.20
C VAL A 218 -19.77 2.36 13.20
N LYS A 219 -19.97 2.63 11.91
CA LYS A 219 -19.31 1.87 10.82
C LYS A 219 -17.80 2.09 10.79
N SER A 220 -17.37 3.34 10.95
CA SER A 220 -15.95 3.69 11.00
C SER A 220 -15.76 4.92 11.88
N PHE A 221 -14.79 4.84 12.77
CA PHE A 221 -14.30 5.93 13.58
C PHE A 221 -12.82 6.12 13.30
N ILE A 222 -12.40 7.34 13.01
CA ILE A 222 -11.01 7.69 12.74
C ILE A 222 -10.66 8.90 13.61
N ALA A 223 -9.49 8.88 14.23
CA ALA A 223 -8.96 9.99 15.02
C ALA A 223 -7.49 10.21 14.69
N GLY A 224 -7.08 11.47 14.56
CA GLY A 224 -5.74 11.86 14.14
C GLY A 224 -5.78 12.54 12.78
N ASP A 225 -4.74 12.33 11.99
CA ASP A 225 -4.63 12.84 10.63
C ASP A 225 -5.37 11.91 9.65
N TYR A 226 -6.19 12.48 8.77
CA TYR A 226 -6.99 11.71 7.81
C TYR A 226 -7.41 12.57 6.63
N VAL A 227 -7.53 11.92 5.47
CA VAL A 227 -8.10 12.50 4.25
C VAL A 227 -9.50 11.93 4.05
N LEU A 228 -10.43 12.80 3.64
CA LEU A 228 -11.78 12.40 3.24
C LEU A 228 -11.89 12.46 1.72
N GLU A 229 -11.97 11.29 1.11
CA GLU A 229 -12.27 11.17 -0.31
C GLU A 229 -13.76 10.94 -0.50
N TYR A 230 -14.40 11.80 -1.30
CA TYR A 230 -15.78 11.64 -1.72
C TYR A 230 -15.79 11.30 -3.20
N GLY A 231 -16.24 10.11 -3.56
CA GLY A 231 -16.54 9.77 -4.95
C GLY A 231 -17.83 10.45 -5.42
N GLN A 232 -17.90 10.77 -6.72
CA GLN A 232 -19.14 11.17 -7.40
C GLN A 232 -19.74 9.99 -8.16
#